data_AF-A0A4D6KG00-F1
#
_entry.id   AF-A0A4D6KG00-F1
#
_cell.length_a   1.000
_cell.length_b   1.000
_cell.length_c   1.000
_cell.angle_alpha   90.00
_cell.angle_beta   90.00
_cell.angle_gamma   90.00
#
_symmetry.space_group_name_H-M   'P 1'
#
loop_
_entity.id
_entity.type
_entity.pdbx_description
1 polymer ?
#
loop_
_entity_poly.entity_id
_entity_poly.type
_entity_poly.pdbx_seq_one_letter_code
_entity_poly.pdbx_strand_id
1 'polypeptide(L)'
;MLSRQVVCDVKPTGALSTGIDTLRRQPQIVAILFAFSLLSTGLSAVQFVNPLLAYPATGVVYLLLPFLVGGLVAYVAASMTDSPSFEQFLAAGRDHYVGLLLGGLLLGVVTLVVYVLVAIVFFVAVVLVFGAALNTGLGAATLSVVVLLSLVGFLVVLVPWFFSQFFPAAMVLDGDGVADSFRRSVSLVRSNAVSVVGFDLIAFVIGLLVQTPTAFLFYSSFDSMALDARSRTGMVSVFDYMSTTEVGLFLGSSLVISTVVGSIMYAYYVAYYREIGDASSAATDTTRL
;
A
#
# COMPACT_ATOMS: atom_id res chain seq x y z
N MET A 1 -10.10 -25.62 -35.82
CA MET A 1 -9.54 -25.91 -34.47
C MET A 1 -8.17 -25.24 -34.39
N LEU A 2 -7.82 -24.67 -33.23
CA LEU A 2 -6.69 -23.76 -32.95
C LEU A 2 -6.99 -22.26 -33.14
N SER A 3 -8.03 -21.78 -32.43
CA SER A 3 -7.98 -20.43 -31.88
C SER A 3 -6.92 -20.44 -30.77
N ARG A 4 -5.71 -19.99 -31.09
CA ARG A 4 -4.72 -19.61 -30.08
C ARG A 4 -5.36 -18.45 -29.32
N GLN A 5 -5.83 -18.73 -28.11
CA GLN A 5 -6.16 -17.72 -27.14
C GLN A 5 -4.97 -16.76 -27.04
N VAL A 6 -5.09 -15.60 -27.66
CA VAL A 6 -4.32 -14.43 -27.27
C VAL A 6 -4.94 -13.97 -25.96
N VAL A 7 -4.73 -14.74 -24.89
CA VAL A 7 -4.63 -14.12 -23.58
C VAL A 7 -3.41 -13.24 -23.74
N CYS A 8 -3.61 -11.94 -23.90
CA CYS A 8 -2.52 -10.98 -23.77
C CYS A 8 -1.91 -11.27 -22.40
N ASP A 9 -0.77 -11.96 -22.39
CA ASP A 9 -0.01 -12.28 -21.20
C ASP A 9 0.52 -10.93 -20.69
N VAL A 10 -0.28 -10.23 -19.88
CA VAL A 10 0.08 -8.94 -19.29
C VAL A 10 1.21 -9.24 -18.32
N LYS A 11 2.44 -8.92 -18.74
CA LYS A 11 3.64 -9.17 -17.96
C LYS A 11 3.89 -7.97 -17.06
N PRO A 12 3.83 -8.13 -15.73
CA PRO A 12 4.08 -7.02 -14.81
C PRO A 12 5.44 -6.33 -15.03
N THR A 13 6.44 -7.06 -15.54
CA THR A 13 7.74 -6.49 -15.91
C THR A 13 7.67 -5.46 -17.05
N GLY A 14 6.71 -5.60 -17.97
CA GLY A 14 6.46 -4.64 -19.05
C GLY A 14 5.98 -3.29 -18.49
N ALA A 15 4.92 -3.32 -17.68
CA ALA A 15 4.41 -2.16 -16.96
C ALA A 15 5.50 -1.46 -16.11
N LEU A 16 6.38 -2.22 -15.46
CA LEU A 16 7.50 -1.64 -14.70
C LEU A 16 8.45 -0.85 -15.62
N SER A 17 8.81 -1.40 -16.79
CA SER A 17 9.65 -0.69 -17.76
C SER A 17 8.97 0.57 -18.31
N THR A 18 7.67 0.50 -18.62
CA THR A 18 6.86 1.64 -19.04
C THR A 18 6.82 2.74 -17.97
N GLY A 19 6.67 2.35 -16.71
CA GLY A 19 6.70 3.27 -15.57
C GLY A 19 8.05 3.98 -15.44
N ILE A 20 9.17 3.24 -15.53
CA ILE A 20 10.53 3.80 -15.47
C ILE A 20 10.78 4.77 -16.63
N ASP A 21 10.39 4.41 -17.84
CA ASP A 21 10.56 5.28 -19.02
C ASP A 21 9.72 6.56 -18.91
N THR A 22 8.52 6.46 -18.32
CA THR A 22 7.67 7.63 -18.03
C THR A 22 8.34 8.57 -17.03
N LEU A 23 8.94 8.05 -15.96
CA LEU A 23 9.67 8.87 -14.98
C LEU A 23 10.89 9.58 -15.58
N ARG A 24 11.61 8.91 -16.48
CA ARG A 24 12.76 9.50 -17.19
C ARG A 24 12.35 10.65 -18.09
N ARG A 25 11.18 10.54 -18.73
CA ARG A 25 10.63 11.59 -19.59
C ARG A 25 10.04 12.75 -18.79
N GLN A 26 9.41 12.45 -17.65
CA GLN A 26 8.68 13.41 -16.84
C GLN A 26 9.21 13.47 -15.39
N PRO A 27 10.35 14.16 -15.15
CA PRO A 27 10.96 14.25 -13.82
C PRO A 27 10.09 15.01 -12.80
N GLN A 28 9.07 15.74 -13.25
CA GLN A 28 8.10 16.42 -12.38
C GLN A 28 7.36 15.45 -11.46
N ILE A 29 7.15 14.19 -11.86
CA ILE A 29 6.56 13.15 -10.99
C ILE A 29 7.38 12.98 -9.71
N VAL A 30 8.72 12.95 -9.86
CA VAL A 30 9.66 12.84 -8.74
C VAL A 30 9.61 14.09 -7.87
N ALA A 31 9.48 15.29 -8.46
CA ALA A 31 9.36 16.53 -7.69
C ALA A 31 8.08 16.59 -6.84
N ILE A 32 6.95 16.13 -7.39
CA ILE A 32 5.67 16.05 -6.67
C ILE A 32 5.80 15.10 -5.48
N LEU A 33 6.33 13.90 -5.71
CA LEU A 33 6.51 12.90 -4.66
C LEU A 33 7.60 13.29 -3.65
N PHE A 34 8.62 14.03 -4.07
CA PHE A 34 9.60 14.61 -3.15
C PHE A 34 8.94 15.61 -2.21
N ALA A 35 8.13 16.53 -2.75
CA ALA A 35 7.42 17.52 -1.93
C ALA A 35 6.48 16.84 -0.91
N PHE A 36 5.74 15.82 -1.34
CA PHE A 36 4.90 15.04 -0.44
C PHE A 36 5.70 14.24 0.60
N SER A 37 6.79 13.58 0.17
CA SER A 37 7.65 12.81 1.07
C SER A 37 8.32 13.71 2.10
N LEU A 38 8.74 14.92 1.70
CA LEU A 38 9.31 15.93 2.60
C LEU A 38 8.29 16.39 3.63
N LEU A 39 7.06 16.68 3.19
CA LEU A 39 5.97 17.03 4.09
C LEU A 39 5.66 15.89 5.07
N SER A 40 5.50 14.66 4.57
CA SER A 40 5.21 13.49 5.39
C SER A 40 6.33 13.23 6.41
N THR A 41 7.60 13.31 5.97
CA THR A 41 8.77 13.11 6.84
C THR A 41 8.86 14.20 7.90
N GLY A 42 8.62 15.47 7.52
CA GLY A 42 8.60 16.60 8.43
C GLY A 42 7.47 16.49 9.47
N LEU A 43 6.27 16.06 9.05
CA LEU A 43 5.15 15.79 9.95
C LEU A 43 5.44 14.63 10.90
N SER A 44 6.07 13.56 10.42
CA SER A 44 6.52 12.46 11.28
C SER A 44 7.55 12.92 12.31
N ALA A 45 8.39 13.91 12.00
CA ALA A 45 9.39 14.42 12.94
C ALA A 45 8.79 15.17 14.15
N VAL A 46 7.52 15.58 14.09
CA VAL A 46 6.86 16.25 15.22
C VAL A 46 6.77 15.32 16.45
N GLN A 47 6.77 13.99 16.23
CA GLN A 47 6.73 13.01 17.31
C GLN A 47 7.98 13.04 18.21
N PHE A 48 9.11 13.61 17.73
CA PHE A 48 10.32 13.78 18.54
C PHE A 48 10.18 14.91 19.57
N VAL A 49 9.27 15.87 19.34
CA VAL A 49 8.97 16.94 20.29
C VAL A 49 7.89 16.48 21.27
N ASN A 50 6.81 15.89 20.74
CA ASN A 50 5.73 15.33 21.53
C ASN A 50 5.11 14.13 20.78
N PRO A 51 5.21 12.90 21.33
CA PRO A 51 4.66 11.71 20.72
C PRO A 51 3.15 11.80 20.42
N LEU A 52 2.39 12.57 21.21
CA LEU A 52 0.95 12.76 20.99
C LEU A 52 0.64 13.57 19.72
N LEU A 53 1.57 14.39 19.24
CA LEU A 53 1.40 15.12 18.00
C LEU A 53 1.54 14.23 16.75
N ALA A 54 2.04 13.00 16.90
CA ALA A 54 2.10 12.03 15.81
C ALA A 54 0.71 11.71 15.23
N TYR A 55 -0.32 11.63 16.09
CA TYR A 55 -1.69 11.33 15.68
C TYR A 55 -2.30 12.39 14.77
N PRO A 56 -2.37 13.69 15.16
CA PRO A 56 -2.87 14.72 14.26
C PRO A 56 -1.98 14.92 13.03
N ALA A 57 -0.65 14.79 13.16
CA ALA A 57 0.26 14.87 12.02
C ALA A 57 -0.02 13.79 10.98
N THR A 58 -0.23 12.56 11.43
CA THR A 58 -0.65 11.42 10.60
C THR A 58 -2.03 11.66 9.99
N GLY A 59 -2.98 12.23 10.75
CA GLY A 59 -4.29 12.62 10.24
C GLY A 59 -4.22 13.62 9.09
N VAL A 60 -3.33 14.61 9.16
CA VAL A 60 -3.09 15.56 8.06
C VAL A 60 -2.57 14.83 6.82
N VAL A 61 -1.60 13.93 6.97
CA VAL A 61 -1.10 13.12 5.83
C VAL A 61 -2.24 12.34 5.19
N TYR A 62 -3.08 11.65 5.98
CA TYR A 62 -4.21 10.89 5.46
C TYR A 62 -5.26 11.76 4.76
N LEU A 63 -5.49 12.99 5.22
CA LEU A 63 -6.39 13.93 4.54
C LEU A 63 -5.79 14.45 3.22
N LEU A 64 -4.47 14.53 3.09
CA LEU A 64 -3.81 14.95 1.85
C LEU A 64 -3.68 13.82 0.82
N LEU A 65 -3.68 12.56 1.28
CA LEU A 65 -3.50 11.39 0.40
C LEU A 65 -4.50 11.33 -0.75
N PRO A 66 -5.82 11.53 -0.59
CA PRO A 66 -6.77 11.50 -1.71
C PRO A 66 -6.43 12.52 -2.81
N PHE A 67 -6.00 13.72 -2.42
CA PHE A 67 -5.58 14.77 -3.36
C PHE A 67 -4.34 14.33 -4.13
N LEU A 68 -3.31 13.86 -3.42
CA LEU A 68 -2.07 13.36 -4.03
C LEU A 68 -2.38 12.21 -4.97
N VAL A 69 -3.16 11.22 -4.51
CA VAL A 69 -3.46 10.01 -5.25
C VAL A 69 -4.22 10.34 -6.53
N GLY A 70 -5.27 11.16 -6.42
CA GLY A 70 -6.06 11.62 -7.56
C GLY A 70 -5.22 12.36 -8.60
N GLY A 71 -4.45 13.35 -8.15
CA GLY A 71 -3.58 14.10 -9.03
C GLY A 71 -2.50 13.24 -9.68
N LEU A 72 -1.86 12.35 -8.89
CA LEU A 72 -0.72 11.56 -9.35
C LEU A 72 -1.15 10.47 -10.33
N VAL A 73 -2.30 9.81 -10.12
CA VAL A 73 -2.80 8.82 -11.09
C VAL A 73 -3.06 9.49 -12.43
N ALA A 74 -3.83 10.59 -12.44
CA ALA A 74 -4.17 11.31 -13.67
C ALA A 74 -2.91 11.84 -14.38
N TYR A 75 -2.01 12.46 -13.62
CA TYR A 75 -0.80 13.06 -14.16
C TYR A 75 0.15 12.00 -14.74
N VAL A 76 0.35 10.88 -14.05
CA VAL A 76 1.17 9.76 -14.55
C VAL A 76 0.54 9.14 -15.79
N ALA A 77 -0.78 8.92 -15.80
CA ALA A 77 -1.47 8.36 -16.94
C ALA A 77 -1.35 9.28 -18.17
N ALA A 78 -1.52 10.59 -17.98
CA ALA A 78 -1.33 11.58 -19.04
C ALA A 78 0.13 11.65 -19.52
N SER A 79 1.11 11.49 -18.60
CA SER A 79 2.55 11.49 -18.93
C SER A 79 2.98 10.31 -19.81
N MET A 80 2.16 9.27 -19.93
CA MET A 80 2.45 8.12 -20.81
C MET A 80 2.16 8.42 -22.28
N THR A 81 1.29 9.38 -22.57
CA THR A 81 0.91 9.76 -23.94
C THR A 81 1.41 11.14 -24.31
N ASP A 82 1.35 12.10 -23.38
CA ASP A 82 1.64 13.51 -23.60
C ASP A 82 2.46 14.10 -22.44
N SER A 83 2.72 15.41 -22.48
CA SER A 83 3.39 16.15 -21.41
C SER A 83 2.38 17.00 -20.62
N PRO A 84 1.75 16.46 -19.56
CA PRO A 84 0.75 17.20 -18.78
C PRO A 84 1.36 18.36 -17.99
N SER A 85 0.60 19.44 -17.84
CA SER A 85 1.00 20.57 -16.99
C SER A 85 0.73 20.28 -15.51
N PHE A 86 1.45 20.97 -14.62
CA PHE A 86 1.22 20.85 -13.18
C PHE A 86 -0.18 21.30 -12.76
N GLU A 87 -0.81 22.21 -13.51
CA GLU A 87 -2.20 22.61 -13.28
C GLU A 87 -3.17 21.44 -13.46
N GLN A 88 -2.90 20.54 -14.42
CA GLN A 88 -3.71 19.33 -14.60
C GLN A 88 -3.59 18.39 -13.40
N PHE A 89 -2.41 18.28 -12.78
CA PHE A 89 -2.24 17.54 -11.52
C PHE A 89 -3.12 18.13 -10.41
N LEU A 90 -3.09 19.45 -10.23
CA LEU A 90 -3.88 20.12 -9.19
C LEU A 90 -5.40 19.99 -9.45
N ALA A 91 -5.82 20.14 -10.70
CA ALA A 91 -7.22 19.98 -11.10
C ALA A 91 -7.71 18.55 -10.83
N ALA A 92 -6.98 17.55 -11.34
CA ALA A 92 -7.33 16.15 -11.14
C ALA A 92 -7.36 15.75 -9.66
N GLY A 93 -6.42 16.28 -8.85
CA GLY A 93 -6.40 16.07 -7.42
C GLY A 93 -7.64 16.62 -6.71
N ARG A 94 -8.17 17.78 -7.13
CA ARG A 94 -9.40 18.37 -6.58
C ARG A 94 -10.65 17.62 -7.04
N ASP A 95 -10.73 17.31 -8.33
CA ASP A 95 -11.91 16.69 -8.94
C ASP A 95 -12.19 15.31 -8.35
N HIS A 96 -11.13 14.54 -8.07
CA HIS A 96 -11.24 13.18 -7.53
C HIS A 96 -11.12 13.12 -6.00
N TYR A 97 -10.83 14.23 -5.32
CA TYR A 97 -10.58 14.27 -3.88
C TYR A 97 -11.71 13.63 -3.08
N VAL A 98 -12.95 14.09 -3.31
CA VAL A 98 -14.12 13.67 -2.53
C VAL A 98 -14.43 12.20 -2.80
N GLY A 99 -14.35 11.76 -4.05
CA GLY A 99 -14.59 10.36 -4.43
C GLY A 99 -13.59 9.42 -3.77
N LEU A 100 -12.30 9.76 -3.81
CA LEU A 100 -11.24 8.99 -3.18
C LEU A 100 -11.33 9.01 -1.64
N LEU A 101 -11.68 10.16 -1.04
CA LEU A 101 -11.86 10.28 0.40
C LEU A 101 -13.03 9.44 0.90
N LEU A 102 -14.20 9.54 0.25
CA LEU A 102 -15.39 8.77 0.63
C LEU A 102 -15.22 7.28 0.35
N GLY A 103 -14.62 6.91 -0.78
CA GLY A 103 -14.31 5.51 -1.08
C GLY A 103 -13.29 4.93 -0.11
N GLY A 104 -12.24 5.69 0.23
CA GLY A 104 -11.27 5.32 1.25
C GLY A 104 -11.89 5.17 2.63
N LEU A 105 -12.80 6.07 3.03
CA LEU A 105 -13.54 5.99 4.29
C LEU A 105 -14.45 4.76 4.34
N LEU A 106 -15.19 4.49 3.26
CA LEU A 106 -16.04 3.30 3.13
C LEU A 106 -15.22 2.02 3.25
N LEU A 107 -14.10 1.93 2.50
CA LEU A 107 -13.18 0.80 2.58
C LEU A 107 -12.61 0.67 4.00
N GLY A 108 -12.24 1.77 4.63
CA GLY A 108 -11.77 1.82 6.02
C GLY A 108 -12.80 1.25 7.00
N VAL A 109 -14.07 1.64 6.90
CA VAL A 109 -15.16 1.12 7.74
C VAL A 109 -15.37 -0.38 7.50
N VAL A 110 -15.44 -0.83 6.25
CA VAL A 110 -15.60 -2.25 5.92
C VAL A 110 -14.43 -3.06 6.47
N THR A 111 -13.22 -2.56 6.26
CA THR A 111 -11.98 -3.19 6.72
C THR A 111 -11.92 -3.24 8.24
N LEU A 112 -12.34 -2.17 8.94
CA LEU A 112 -12.45 -2.14 10.39
C LEU A 112 -13.43 -3.20 10.92
N VAL A 113 -14.61 -3.33 10.30
CA VAL A 113 -15.58 -4.38 10.68
C VAL A 113 -14.97 -5.77 10.49
N VAL A 114 -14.29 -6.02 9.37
CA VAL A 114 -13.59 -7.29 9.14
C VAL A 114 -12.51 -7.52 10.20
N TYR A 115 -11.68 -6.52 10.51
CA TYR A 115 -10.66 -6.61 11.54
C TYR A 115 -11.25 -6.95 12.91
N VAL A 116 -12.34 -6.27 13.32
CA VAL A 116 -13.00 -6.54 14.60
C VAL A 116 -13.56 -7.95 14.65
N LEU A 117 -14.23 -8.42 13.59
CA LEU A 117 -14.76 -9.77 13.52
C LEU A 117 -13.64 -10.82 13.58
N VAL A 118 -12.57 -10.65 12.79
CA VAL A 118 -11.41 -11.53 12.80
C VAL A 118 -10.74 -11.52 14.17
N ALA A 119 -10.58 -10.37 14.80
CA ALA A 119 -9.98 -10.25 16.13
C ALA A 119 -10.82 -10.97 17.21
N ILE A 120 -12.15 -10.84 17.18
CA ILE A 120 -13.05 -11.55 18.12
C ILE A 120 -12.93 -13.06 17.91
N VAL A 121 -13.05 -13.53 16.67
CA VAL A 121 -12.96 -14.96 16.34
C VAL A 121 -11.59 -15.53 16.73
N PHE A 122 -10.52 -14.80 16.40
CA PHE A 122 -9.16 -15.18 16.76
C PHE A 122 -8.96 -15.23 18.27
N PHE A 123 -9.44 -14.21 19.01
CA PHE A 123 -9.35 -14.17 20.46
C PHE A 123 -10.06 -15.37 21.10
N VAL A 124 -11.29 -15.66 20.69
CA VAL A 124 -12.06 -16.82 21.18
C VAL A 124 -11.32 -18.11 20.86
N ALA A 125 -10.83 -18.28 19.63
CA ALA A 125 -10.11 -19.47 19.21
C ALA A 125 -8.82 -19.67 20.03
N VAL A 126 -8.04 -18.61 20.24
CA VAL A 126 -6.81 -18.64 21.05
C VAL A 126 -7.13 -19.01 22.51
N VAL A 127 -8.15 -18.41 23.12
CA VAL A 127 -8.55 -18.75 24.50
C VAL A 127 -8.94 -20.22 24.62
N LEU A 128 -9.68 -20.77 23.65
CA LEU A 128 -10.06 -22.18 23.63
C LEU A 128 -8.84 -23.11 23.45
N VAL A 129 -7.95 -22.78 22.51
CA VAL A 129 -6.74 -23.57 22.22
C VAL A 129 -5.80 -23.58 23.42
N PHE A 130 -5.53 -22.42 24.02
CA PHE A 130 -4.69 -22.34 25.22
C PHE A 130 -5.38 -22.93 26.45
N GLY A 131 -6.69 -22.72 26.62
CA GLY A 131 -7.47 -23.32 27.71
C GLY A 131 -7.47 -24.84 27.67
N ALA A 132 -7.57 -25.43 26.48
CA ALA A 132 -7.41 -26.87 26.28
C ALA A 132 -5.96 -27.32 26.57
N ALA A 133 -4.96 -26.55 26.09
CA ALA A 133 -3.55 -26.86 26.29
C ALA A 133 -3.09 -26.77 27.76
N LEU A 134 -3.76 -26.01 28.62
CA LEU A 134 -3.49 -26.03 30.07
C LEU A 134 -3.76 -27.41 30.68
N ASN A 135 -4.66 -28.19 30.10
CA ASN A 135 -5.00 -29.54 30.58
C ASN A 135 -4.13 -30.64 29.95
N THR A 136 -3.60 -30.42 28.73
CA THR A 136 -2.84 -31.43 27.97
C THR A 136 -1.35 -31.10 27.79
N GLY A 137 -0.89 -29.94 28.26
CA GLY A 137 0.44 -29.39 28.03
C GLY A 137 0.55 -28.54 26.76
N LEU A 138 1.43 -27.53 26.79
CA LEU A 138 1.79 -26.72 25.62
C LEU A 138 2.77 -27.48 24.74
N GLY A 139 2.24 -28.15 23.71
CA GLY A 139 3.03 -28.89 22.72
C GLY A 139 3.13 -28.17 21.37
N ALA A 140 3.97 -28.71 20.48
CA ALA A 140 4.09 -28.23 19.10
C ALA A 140 2.73 -28.16 18.38
N ALA A 141 1.82 -29.10 18.66
CA ALA A 141 0.48 -29.12 18.11
C ALA A 141 -0.33 -27.84 18.44
N THR A 142 -0.26 -27.35 19.68
CA THR A 142 -0.93 -26.11 20.10
C THR A 142 -0.39 -24.91 19.33
N LEU A 143 0.93 -24.81 19.19
CA LEU A 143 1.57 -23.73 18.44
C LEU A 143 1.22 -23.78 16.95
N SER A 144 1.19 -24.98 16.35
CA SER A 144 0.77 -25.15 14.95
C SER A 144 -0.66 -24.66 14.71
N VAL A 145 -1.60 -24.94 15.62
CA VAL A 145 -2.97 -24.44 15.52
C VAL A 145 -3.01 -22.92 15.58
N VAL A 146 -2.27 -22.29 16.49
CA VAL A 146 -2.20 -20.83 16.60
C VAL A 146 -1.60 -20.21 15.33
N VAL A 147 -0.53 -20.79 14.78
CA VAL A 147 0.08 -20.31 13.53
C VAL A 147 -0.90 -20.40 12.37
N LEU A 148 -1.62 -21.52 12.24
CA LEU A 148 -2.63 -21.69 11.18
C LEU A 148 -3.78 -20.69 11.34
N LEU A 149 -4.27 -20.47 12.56
CA LEU A 149 -5.31 -19.48 12.83
C LEU A 149 -4.84 -18.06 12.48
N SER A 150 -3.61 -17.70 12.83
CA SER A 150 -3.01 -16.41 12.47
C SER A 150 -2.90 -16.24 10.96
N LEU A 151 -2.47 -17.29 10.25
CA LEU A 151 -2.37 -17.27 8.78
C LEU A 151 -3.74 -17.10 8.12
N VAL A 152 -4.76 -17.82 8.61
CA VAL A 152 -6.14 -17.68 8.10
C VAL A 152 -6.68 -16.29 8.39
N GLY A 153 -6.50 -15.76 9.60
CA GLY A 153 -6.91 -14.40 9.96
C GLY A 153 -6.24 -13.35 9.08
N PHE A 154 -4.93 -13.49 8.84
CA PHE A 154 -4.18 -12.63 7.93
C PHE A 154 -4.75 -12.67 6.50
N LEU A 155 -5.04 -13.86 5.98
CA LEU A 155 -5.58 -14.02 4.63
C LEU A 155 -6.97 -13.40 4.49
N VAL A 156 -7.85 -13.57 5.48
CA VAL A 156 -9.20 -12.97 5.49
C VAL A 156 -9.14 -11.45 5.43
N VAL A 157 -8.20 -10.85 6.16
CA VAL A 157 -7.97 -9.40 6.13
C VAL A 157 -7.36 -8.95 4.81
N LEU A 158 -6.48 -9.74 4.21
CA LEU A 158 -5.81 -9.39 2.95
C LEU A 158 -6.76 -9.37 1.75
N VAL A 159 -7.83 -10.18 1.78
CA VAL A 159 -8.78 -10.31 0.68
C VAL A 159 -9.43 -8.97 0.28
N PRO A 160 -10.04 -8.19 1.19
CA PRO A 160 -10.57 -6.87 0.86
C PRO A 160 -9.53 -5.96 0.20
N TRP A 161 -8.32 -5.91 0.75
CA TRP A 161 -7.21 -5.09 0.22
C TRP A 161 -6.82 -5.50 -1.20
N PHE A 162 -6.66 -6.80 -1.43
CA PHE A 162 -6.29 -7.36 -2.73
C PHE A 162 -7.30 -7.03 -3.83
N PHE A 163 -8.60 -7.05 -3.51
CA PHE A 163 -9.66 -6.74 -4.46
C PHE A 163 -9.89 -5.22 -4.64
N SER A 164 -9.54 -4.39 -3.66
CA SER A 164 -9.71 -2.93 -3.71
C SER A 164 -8.48 -2.15 -4.17
N GLN A 165 -7.33 -2.79 -4.37
CA GLN A 165 -6.06 -2.10 -4.64
C GLN A 165 -6.08 -1.17 -5.88
N PHE A 166 -6.91 -1.48 -6.88
CA PHE A 166 -7.06 -0.68 -8.09
C PHE A 166 -8.21 0.34 -8.03
N PHE A 167 -8.93 0.42 -6.91
CA PHE A 167 -9.99 1.40 -6.71
C PHE A 167 -9.54 2.85 -7.00
N PRO A 168 -8.37 3.31 -6.51
CA PRO A 168 -7.95 4.68 -6.79
C PRO A 168 -7.72 4.95 -8.29
N ALA A 169 -7.10 4.00 -8.99
CA ALA A 169 -6.91 4.12 -10.43
C ALA A 169 -8.23 4.10 -11.21
N ALA A 170 -9.14 3.20 -10.82
CA ALA A 170 -10.48 3.14 -11.43
C ALA A 170 -11.28 4.43 -11.22
N MET A 171 -11.24 5.01 -10.02
CA MET A 171 -11.93 6.27 -9.76
C MET A 171 -11.38 7.41 -10.61
N VAL A 172 -10.07 7.47 -10.81
CA VAL A 172 -9.45 8.60 -11.53
C VAL A 172 -9.50 8.43 -13.04
N LEU A 173 -9.34 7.21 -13.54
CA LEU A 173 -9.23 6.97 -14.99
C LEU A 173 -10.56 6.59 -15.63
N ASP A 174 -11.44 5.87 -14.92
CA ASP A 174 -12.71 5.40 -15.45
C ASP A 174 -13.91 6.27 -14.97
N GLY A 175 -13.75 7.07 -13.90
CA GLY A 175 -14.63 8.21 -13.58
C GLY A 175 -16.09 7.90 -13.18
N ASP A 176 -16.52 6.64 -13.14
CA ASP A 176 -17.93 6.24 -12.95
C ASP A 176 -18.45 6.34 -11.49
N GLY A 177 -17.70 6.98 -10.59
CA GLY A 177 -18.06 7.15 -9.18
C GLY A 177 -17.63 5.98 -8.28
N VAL A 178 -17.85 6.12 -6.96
CA VAL A 178 -17.21 5.27 -5.94
C VAL A 178 -17.59 3.79 -6.08
N ALA A 179 -18.89 3.48 -6.21
CA ALA A 179 -19.36 2.10 -6.26
C ALA A 179 -18.90 1.38 -7.54
N ASP A 180 -18.94 2.07 -8.68
CA ASP A 180 -18.53 1.50 -9.96
C ASP A 180 -17.01 1.33 -10.04
N SER A 181 -16.25 2.25 -9.44
CA SER A 181 -14.80 2.11 -9.29
C SER A 181 -14.41 0.87 -8.48
N PHE A 182 -15.13 0.58 -7.39
CA PHE A 182 -14.91 -0.66 -6.64
C PHE A 182 -15.26 -1.89 -7.46
N ARG A 183 -16.42 -1.90 -8.14
CA ARG A 183 -16.82 -3.02 -9.02
C ARG A 183 -15.79 -3.27 -10.12
N ARG A 184 -15.28 -2.20 -10.72
CA ARG A 184 -14.22 -2.22 -11.73
C ARG A 184 -12.94 -2.85 -11.18
N SER A 185 -12.47 -2.40 -10.02
CA SER A 185 -11.31 -3.00 -9.33
C SER A 185 -11.50 -4.50 -9.10
N VAL A 186 -12.65 -4.92 -8.55
CA VAL A 186 -12.94 -6.34 -8.32
C VAL A 186 -12.97 -7.13 -9.64
N SER A 187 -13.59 -6.57 -10.68
CA SER A 187 -13.68 -7.22 -11.99
C SER A 187 -12.29 -7.42 -12.61
N LEU A 188 -11.43 -6.40 -12.58
CA LEU A 188 -10.08 -6.45 -13.13
C LEU A 188 -9.19 -7.47 -12.41
N VAL A 189 -9.27 -7.50 -11.07
CA VAL A 189 -8.51 -8.47 -10.27
C VAL A 189 -8.99 -9.90 -10.54
N ARG A 190 -10.30 -10.11 -10.69
CA ARG A 190 -10.85 -11.44 -11.00
C ARG A 190 -10.45 -11.94 -12.39
N SER A 191 -10.46 -11.07 -13.40
CA SER A 191 -10.09 -11.46 -14.76
C SER A 191 -8.57 -11.64 -14.94
N ASN A 192 -7.75 -11.01 -14.09
CA ASN A 192 -6.29 -11.02 -14.22
C ASN A 192 -5.55 -11.55 -12.97
N ALA A 193 -6.18 -12.40 -12.17
CA ALA A 193 -5.68 -12.77 -10.83
C ALA A 193 -4.21 -13.21 -10.79
N VAL A 194 -3.77 -14.03 -11.75
CA VAL A 194 -2.37 -14.51 -11.82
C VAL A 194 -1.40 -13.36 -12.11
N SER A 195 -1.74 -12.47 -13.05
CA SER A 195 -0.91 -11.31 -13.36
C SER A 195 -0.85 -10.35 -12.17
N VAL A 196 -1.97 -10.14 -11.47
CA VAL A 196 -2.05 -9.26 -10.29
C VAL A 196 -1.19 -9.80 -9.15
N VAL A 197 -1.20 -11.11 -8.92
CA VAL A 197 -0.27 -11.73 -7.95
C VAL A 197 1.19 -11.52 -8.36
N GLY A 198 1.51 -11.58 -9.66
CA GLY A 198 2.85 -11.24 -10.16
C GLY A 198 3.21 -9.77 -9.92
N PHE A 199 2.24 -8.86 -10.10
CA PHE A 199 2.39 -7.44 -9.78
C PHE A 199 2.70 -7.23 -8.30
N ASP A 200 1.91 -7.84 -7.42
CA ASP A 200 2.05 -7.77 -5.96
C ASP A 200 3.37 -8.40 -5.49
N LEU A 201 3.82 -9.49 -6.11
CA LEU A 201 5.09 -10.13 -5.80
C LEU A 201 6.28 -9.21 -6.11
N ILE A 202 6.26 -8.52 -7.26
CA ILE A 202 7.31 -7.54 -7.60
C ILE A 202 7.28 -6.38 -6.61
N ALA A 203 6.09 -5.82 -6.33
CA ALA A 203 5.92 -4.75 -5.36
C ALA A 203 6.44 -5.15 -3.97
N PHE A 204 6.14 -6.38 -3.54
CA PHE A 204 6.59 -6.95 -2.28
C PHE A 204 8.10 -7.11 -2.22
N VAL A 205 8.74 -7.65 -3.26
CA VAL A 205 10.20 -7.80 -3.31
C VAL A 205 10.90 -6.44 -3.27
N ILE A 206 10.41 -5.46 -4.03
CA ILE A 206 10.92 -4.08 -3.98
C ILE A 206 10.76 -3.53 -2.56
N GLY A 207 9.58 -3.65 -1.97
CA GLY A 207 9.30 -3.22 -0.59
C GLY A 207 10.23 -3.85 0.43
N LEU A 208 10.46 -5.18 0.35
CA LEU A 208 11.39 -5.87 1.24
C LEU A 208 12.81 -5.34 1.12
N LEU A 209 13.32 -5.20 -0.10
CA LEU A 209 14.68 -4.70 -0.34
C LEU A 209 14.84 -3.28 0.20
N VAL A 210 13.85 -2.44 -0.04
CA VAL A 210 13.83 -1.04 0.38
C VAL A 210 13.79 -0.89 1.90
N GLN A 211 13.08 -1.78 2.59
CA GLN A 211 12.97 -1.76 4.05
C GLN A 211 14.20 -2.36 4.75
N THR A 212 15.12 -3.04 4.05
CA THR A 212 16.29 -3.68 4.67
C THR A 212 17.18 -2.72 5.49
N PRO A 213 17.50 -1.49 5.04
CA PRO A 213 18.34 -0.59 5.82
C PRO A 213 17.62 -0.12 7.08
N THR A 214 16.30 0.15 6.98
CA THR A 214 15.48 0.52 8.13
C THR A 214 15.39 -0.62 9.14
N ALA A 215 15.16 -1.86 8.67
CA ALA A 215 15.12 -3.03 9.54
C ALA A 215 16.45 -3.24 10.28
N PHE A 216 17.58 -3.02 9.61
CA PHE A 216 18.90 -3.10 10.22
C PHE A 216 19.11 -2.05 11.33
N LEU A 217 18.78 -0.78 11.07
CA LEU A 217 18.86 0.30 12.07
C LEU A 217 17.98 0.02 13.29
N PHE A 218 16.76 -0.45 13.06
CA PHE A 218 15.84 -0.78 14.14
C PHE A 218 16.30 -2.01 14.93
N TYR A 219 16.88 -3.01 14.30
CA TYR A 219 17.39 -4.20 14.98
C TYR A 219 18.44 -3.84 16.04
N SER A 220 19.40 -2.96 15.71
CA SER A 220 20.40 -2.48 16.68
C SER A 220 19.80 -1.69 17.84
N SER A 221 18.73 -0.90 17.59
CA SER A 221 18.05 -0.12 18.63
C SER A 221 17.06 -0.95 19.46
N PHE A 222 16.54 -2.04 18.90
CA PHE A 222 15.60 -2.93 19.60
C PHE A 222 16.27 -3.74 20.69
N ASP A 223 17.51 -4.19 20.46
CA ASP A 223 18.26 -4.97 21.45
C ASP A 223 18.56 -4.15 22.71
N SER A 224 18.94 -2.88 22.53
CA SER A 224 19.13 -1.92 23.62
C SER A 224 17.81 -1.54 24.32
N MET A 225 16.72 -1.34 23.57
CA MET A 225 15.39 -1.08 24.12
C MET A 225 14.83 -2.26 24.94
N ALA A 226 14.97 -3.50 24.46
CA ALA A 226 14.41 -4.69 25.11
C ALA A 226 15.06 -4.99 26.47
N LEU A 227 16.32 -4.63 26.65
CA LEU A 227 17.02 -4.72 27.94
C LEU A 227 16.49 -3.69 28.94
N ASP A 228 16.16 -2.50 28.47
CA ASP A 228 15.83 -1.34 29.32
C ASP A 228 14.32 -1.22 29.62
N ALA A 229 13.46 -1.66 28.69
CA ALA A 229 12.00 -1.72 28.84
C ALA A 229 11.53 -2.66 29.97
N ARG A 230 12.39 -3.60 30.42
CA ARG A 230 12.14 -4.43 31.61
C ARG A 230 12.17 -3.64 32.93
N SER A 231 12.71 -2.41 32.92
CA SER A 231 12.95 -1.60 34.11
C SER A 231 12.09 -0.32 34.19
N ARG A 232 11.39 0.06 33.11
CA ARG A 232 10.61 1.31 33.04
C ARG A 232 9.10 1.03 32.91
N THR A 233 8.30 1.83 33.61
CA THR A 233 6.82 1.78 33.59
C THR A 233 6.17 2.86 32.70
N GLY A 234 6.96 3.61 31.92
CA GLY A 234 6.49 4.66 31.01
C GLY A 234 6.46 4.23 29.54
N MET A 235 5.77 4.99 28.69
CA MET A 235 5.86 4.87 27.23
C MET A 235 7.27 5.27 26.79
N VAL A 236 8.03 4.32 26.25
CA VAL A 236 9.35 4.58 25.69
C VAL A 236 9.29 4.39 24.17
N SER A 237 9.85 5.35 23.45
CA SER A 237 9.95 5.30 22.00
C SER A 237 11.27 4.68 21.59
N VAL A 238 11.29 3.91 20.51
CA VAL A 238 12.55 3.41 19.91
C VAL A 238 13.50 4.55 19.54
N PHE A 239 12.94 5.73 19.25
CA PHE A 239 13.68 6.94 18.92
C PHE A 239 14.41 7.55 20.12
N ASP A 240 14.00 7.25 21.35
CA ASP A 240 14.70 7.71 22.57
C ASP A 240 16.07 7.03 22.73
N TYR A 241 16.26 5.90 22.05
CA TYR A 241 17.50 5.12 22.02
C TYR A 241 18.38 5.43 20.81
N MET A 242 17.92 6.30 19.91
CA MET A 242 18.69 6.72 18.74
C MET A 242 19.44 8.02 19.03
N SER A 243 20.69 8.10 18.59
CA SER A 243 21.46 9.34 18.54
C SER A 243 20.86 10.33 17.52
N THR A 244 21.18 11.61 17.67
CA THR A 244 20.78 12.65 16.69
C THR A 244 21.21 12.31 15.26
N THR A 245 22.37 11.68 15.10
CA THR A 245 22.89 11.23 13.80
C THR A 245 22.04 10.11 13.21
N GLU A 246 21.66 9.12 14.02
CA GLU A 246 20.80 8.00 13.58
C GLU A 246 19.41 8.48 13.20
N VAL A 247 18.83 9.41 13.97
CA VAL A 247 17.54 10.03 13.63
C VAL A 247 17.65 10.82 12.32
N GLY A 248 18.70 11.62 12.14
CA GLY A 248 18.95 12.35 10.90
C GLY A 248 19.10 11.42 9.69
N LEU A 249 19.83 10.32 9.85
CA LEU A 249 20.01 9.30 8.81
C LEU A 249 18.69 8.58 8.50
N PHE A 250 17.89 8.25 9.51
CA PHE A 250 16.58 7.63 9.34
C PHE A 250 15.63 8.53 8.57
N LEU A 251 15.49 9.81 8.96
CA LEU A 251 14.60 10.74 8.27
C LEU A 251 15.09 11.04 6.84
N GLY A 252 16.40 11.28 6.67
CA GLY A 252 16.99 11.54 5.36
C GLY A 252 16.86 10.36 4.40
N SER A 253 17.15 9.15 4.87
CA SER A 253 16.98 7.93 4.06
C SER A 253 15.51 7.66 3.75
N SER A 254 14.61 7.81 4.73
CA SER A 254 13.16 7.65 4.52
C SER A 254 12.63 8.61 3.46
N LEU A 255 13.06 9.87 3.47
CA LEU A 255 12.70 10.86 2.45
C LEU A 255 13.16 10.43 1.06
N VAL A 256 14.44 10.07 0.91
CA VAL A 256 15.02 9.67 -0.39
C VAL A 256 14.35 8.39 -0.90
N ILE A 257 14.24 7.38 -0.03
CA ILE A 257 13.62 6.10 -0.34
C ILE A 257 12.16 6.30 -0.76
N SER A 258 11.36 7.01 0.04
CA SER A 258 9.94 7.25 -0.25
C SER A 258 9.75 8.01 -1.55
N THR A 259 10.63 8.97 -1.84
CA THR A 259 10.61 9.72 -3.10
C THR A 259 10.91 8.82 -4.29
N VAL A 260 12.04 8.11 -4.26
CA VAL A 260 12.53 7.31 -5.40
C VAL A 260 11.64 6.11 -5.63
N VAL A 261 11.42 5.32 -4.59
CA VAL A 261 10.63 4.09 -4.65
C VAL A 261 9.17 4.42 -4.88
N GLY A 262 8.64 5.44 -4.19
CA GLY A 262 7.28 5.92 -4.41
C GLY A 262 7.06 6.31 -5.87
N SER A 263 8.01 7.03 -6.49
CA SER A 263 7.90 7.42 -7.91
C SER A 263 7.83 6.22 -8.84
N ILE A 264 8.76 5.28 -8.67
CA ILE A 264 8.82 4.04 -9.46
C ILE A 264 7.55 3.22 -9.28
N MET A 265 7.15 2.98 -8.04
CA MET A 265 6.00 2.14 -7.71
C MET A 265 4.69 2.76 -8.18
N TYR A 266 4.55 4.09 -8.12
CA TYR A 266 3.34 4.76 -8.57
C TYR A 266 3.23 4.78 -10.09
N ALA A 267 4.35 5.03 -10.79
CA ALA A 267 4.40 4.94 -12.24
C ALA A 267 4.10 3.52 -12.75
N TYR A 268 4.68 2.52 -12.07
CA TYR A 268 4.42 1.11 -12.30
C TYR A 268 2.95 0.73 -12.06
N TYR A 269 2.37 1.17 -10.95
CA TYR A 269 0.97 0.95 -10.61
C TYR A 269 0.01 1.44 -11.70
N VAL A 270 0.20 2.69 -12.17
CA VAL A 270 -0.66 3.27 -13.21
C VAL A 270 -0.47 2.59 -14.56
N ALA A 271 0.77 2.25 -14.93
CA ALA A 271 1.06 1.54 -16.18
C ALA A 271 0.37 0.17 -16.19
N TYR A 272 0.54 -0.57 -15.08
CA TYR A 272 -0.04 -1.90 -14.93
C TYR A 272 -1.57 -1.86 -14.97
N TYR A 273 -2.19 -0.89 -14.29
CA TYR A 273 -3.64 -0.70 -14.33
C TYR A 273 -4.18 -0.54 -15.75
N ARG A 274 -3.52 0.29 -16.58
CA ARG A 274 -3.93 0.51 -17.98
C ARG A 274 -3.80 -0.78 -18.80
N GLU A 275 -2.68 -1.49 -18.66
CA GLU A 275 -2.44 -2.74 -19.40
C GLU A 275 -3.50 -3.82 -19.10
N ILE A 276 -3.87 -4.03 -17.82
CA ILE A 276 -4.92 -4.99 -17.47
C ILE A 276 -6.32 -4.51 -17.87
N GLY A 277 -6.55 -3.19 -17.90
CA GLY A 277 -7.79 -2.58 -18.37
C GLY A 277 -8.01 -2.82 -19.87
N ASP A 278 -6.99 -2.55 -20.68
CA ASP A 278 -7.02 -2.73 -22.14
C ASP A 278 -7.18 -4.21 -22.51
N ALA A 279 -6.45 -5.10 -21.83
CA ALA A 279 -6.57 -6.55 -22.02
C ALA A 279 -7.99 -7.07 -21.71
N SER A 280 -8.60 -6.57 -20.63
CA SER A 280 -9.96 -6.98 -20.24
C SER A 280 -11.03 -6.47 -21.22
N SER A 281 -10.84 -5.28 -21.81
CA SER A 281 -11.74 -4.74 -22.83
C SER A 281 -11.68 -5.57 -24.13
N ALA A 282 -10.47 -5.89 -24.60
CA ALA A 282 -10.27 -6.71 -25.80
C ALA A 282 -10.84 -8.14 -25.69
N ALA A 283 -10.74 -8.76 -24.52
CA ALA A 283 -11.35 -10.07 -24.25
C ALA A 283 -12.89 -10.02 -24.28
N THR A 284 -13.49 -8.90 -23.90
CA THR A 284 -14.95 -8.73 -23.91
C THR A 284 -15.47 -8.58 -25.34
N ASP A 285 -14.79 -7.82 -26.19
CA ASP A 285 -15.19 -7.63 -27.60
C ASP A 285 -15.08 -8.92 -28.42
N THR A 286 -14.05 -9.73 -28.19
CA THR A 286 -13.88 -11.03 -28.86
C THR A 286 -14.94 -12.06 -28.47
N THR A 287 -15.57 -11.92 -27.30
CA THR A 287 -16.66 -12.82 -26.86
C THR A 287 -18.03 -12.40 -27.43
N ARG A 288 -18.13 -11.18 -27.97
CA ARG A 288 -19.36 -10.63 -28.55
C ARG A 288 -19.48 -10.82 -30.07
N LEU A 289 -18.44 -11.37 -30.72
CA LEU A 289 -18.38 -11.72 -32.15
C LEU A 289 -18.67 -13.21 -32.36
#